data_AF-A0A960ZUJ4-F1
#
_entry.id   AF-A0A960ZUJ4-F1
#
_cell.length_a   1.000
_cell.length_b   1.000
_cell.length_c   1.000
_cell.angle_alpha   90.00
_cell.angle_beta   90.00
_cell.angle_gamma   90.00
#
_symmetry.space_group_name_H-M   'P 1'
#
loop_
_entity.id
_entity.type
_entity.pdbx_description
1 polymer ?
#
loop_
_entity_poly.entity_id
_entity_poly.type
_entity_poly.pdbx_seq_one_letter_code
_entity_poly.pdbx_strand_id
1 'polypeptide(L)'
;MSKILGIDLGTTNSCMAVLDAGKPMVLENSEGARTTPSVVAFTKSGERVVGQAAKRQAVTNPRNTVFSVKRLMGRKYSELTDADKRVP
;
A
#
# COMPACT_ATOMS: atom_id res chain seq x y z
N MET A 1 -0.11 1.69 -28.64
CA MET A 1 -1.28 1.49 -27.74
C MET A 1 -0.78 1.38 -26.31
N SER A 2 -1.37 2.13 -25.39
CA SER A 2 -1.11 1.97 -23.95
C SER A 2 -1.70 0.64 -23.46
N LYS A 3 -0.96 -0.12 -22.63
CA LYS A 3 -1.50 -1.30 -21.95
C LYS A 3 -2.42 -0.87 -20.81
N ILE A 4 -3.53 -1.59 -20.60
CA ILE A 4 -4.37 -1.42 -19.40
C ILE A 4 -3.72 -2.19 -18.24
N LEU A 5 -3.60 -1.55 -17.09
CA LEU A 5 -3.06 -2.14 -15.87
C LEU A 5 -4.21 -2.57 -14.95
N GLY A 6 -4.23 -3.84 -14.56
CA GLY A 6 -5.05 -4.33 -13.46
C GLY A 6 -4.31 -4.12 -12.14
N ILE A 7 -4.95 -3.48 -11.16
CA ILE A 7 -4.38 -3.25 -9.84
C ILE A 7 -5.31 -3.86 -8.80
N ASP A 8 -4.80 -4.84 -8.06
CA ASP A 8 -5.39 -5.24 -6.78
C ASP A 8 -4.84 -4.33 -5.68
N LEU A 9 -5.67 -3.38 -5.24
CA LEU A 9 -5.35 -2.49 -4.13
C LEU A 9 -5.80 -3.15 -2.81
N GLY A 10 -5.01 -4.05 -2.24
CA GLY A 10 -5.37 -4.78 -1.02
C GLY A 10 -5.07 -4.03 0.28
N THR A 11 -5.62 -4.50 1.40
CA THR A 11 -5.43 -3.89 2.73
C THR A 11 -3.98 -3.97 3.21
N THR A 12 -3.33 -5.11 2.97
CA THR A 12 -1.98 -5.41 3.48
C THR A 12 -0.94 -5.37 2.37
N ASN A 13 -1.26 -5.96 1.22
CA ASN A 13 -0.42 -5.95 0.03
C ASN A 13 -1.26 -5.56 -1.17
N SER A 14 -0.60 -4.97 -2.16
CA SER A 14 -1.15 -4.65 -3.47
C SER A 14 -0.37 -5.39 -4.55
N CYS A 15 -1.01 -5.65 -5.68
CA CYS A 15 -0.45 -6.38 -6.81
C CYS A 15 -0.87 -5.70 -8.12
N MET A 16 -0.06 -5.84 -9.17
CA MET A 16 -0.40 -5.29 -10.48
C MET A 16 -0.13 -6.30 -11.59
N ALA A 17 -0.97 -6.31 -12.62
CA ALA A 17 -0.88 -7.21 -13.74
C ALA A 17 -1.29 -6.54 -15.05
N VAL A 18 -0.74 -7.02 -16.16
CA VAL A 18 -1.14 -6.62 -17.52
C VAL A 18 -1.53 -7.86 -18.31
N LEU A 19 -2.25 -7.65 -19.42
CA LEU A 19 -2.36 -8.67 -20.46
C LEU A 19 -1.13 -8.56 -21.38
N ASP A 20 -0.39 -9.66 -21.49
CA ASP A 20 0.75 -9.80 -22.40
C ASP A 20 0.55 -11.04 -23.28
N ALA A 21 0.57 -10.84 -24.60
CA ALA A 21 0.29 -11.89 -25.58
C ALA A 21 -0.99 -12.73 -25.28
N GLY A 22 -2.05 -12.06 -24.79
CA GLY A 22 -3.32 -12.70 -24.45
C GLY A 22 -3.33 -13.45 -23.11
N LYS A 23 -2.25 -13.42 -22.33
CA LYS A 23 -2.15 -14.04 -21.00
C LYS A 23 -1.98 -12.99 -19.91
N PRO A 24 -2.60 -13.15 -18.73
CA PRO A 24 -2.35 -12.26 -17.60
C PRO A 24 -0.94 -12.51 -17.06
N MET A 25 -0.18 -11.42 -16.86
CA MET A 25 1.17 -11.43 -16.30
C MET A 25 1.23 -10.48 -15.11
N VAL A 26 1.60 -11.00 -13.94
CA VAL A 26 1.88 -10.20 -12.74
C VAL A 26 3.24 -9.54 -12.88
N LEU A 27 3.30 -8.24 -12.60
CA LEU A 27 4.53 -7.46 -12.70
C LEU A 27 5.30 -7.46 -11.37
N GLU A 28 6.63 -7.43 -11.47
CA GLU A 28 7.50 -7.16 -10.33
C GLU A 28 7.56 -5.64 -10.08
N ASN A 29 7.59 -5.25 -8.81
CA ASN A 29 7.90 -3.88 -8.42
C ASN A 29 9.41 -3.61 -8.54
N SER A 30 9.83 -2.38 -8.24
CA SER A 30 11.24 -1.97 -8.28
C SER A 30 12.15 -2.74 -7.30
N GLU A 31 11.58 -3.53 -6.39
CA GLU A 31 12.32 -4.36 -5.44
C GLU A 31 12.33 -5.85 -5.85
N GLY A 32 11.86 -6.19 -7.06
CA GLY A 32 11.79 -7.56 -7.56
C GLY A 32 10.66 -8.41 -6.96
N ALA A 33 9.76 -7.80 -6.18
CA ALA A 33 8.63 -8.50 -5.57
C ALA A 33 7.37 -8.35 -6.43
N ARG A 34 6.59 -9.43 -6.58
CA ARG A 34 5.30 -9.42 -7.29
C ARG A 34 4.14 -8.80 -6.49
N THR A 35 4.37 -8.48 -5.23
CA THR A 35 3.43 -7.73 -4.40
C THR A 35 4.17 -6.63 -3.67
N THR A 36 3.46 -5.54 -3.37
CA THR A 36 3.98 -4.37 -2.66
C THR A 36 3.19 -4.18 -1.39
N PRO A 37 3.82 -4.05 -0.20
CA PRO A 37 3.08 -3.71 1.01
C PRO A 37 2.25 -2.44 0.83
N SER A 38 0.99 -2.47 1.25
CA SER A 38 0.07 -1.33 1.27
C SER A 38 0.38 -0.41 2.46
N VAL A 39 1.61 0.12 2.44
CA VAL A 39 2.19 0.93 3.52
C VAL A 39 2.83 2.16 2.90
N VAL A 40 2.54 3.32 3.49
CA VAL A 40 3.15 4.61 3.13
C VAL A 40 3.77 5.18 4.39
N ALA A 41 4.93 5.81 4.27
CA ALA A 41 5.51 6.53 5.38
C ALA A 41 6.15 7.84 4.94
N PHE A 42 6.16 8.80 5.86
CA PHE A 42 6.82 10.09 5.70
C PHE A 42 8.08 10.11 6.56
N THR A 43 9.23 10.34 5.93
CA THR A 43 10.53 10.40 6.62
C THR A 43 10.70 11.73 7.35
N LYS A 44 11.73 11.83 8.20
CA LYS A 44 12.06 13.09 8.90
C LYS A 44 12.43 14.23 7.95
N SER A 45 12.93 13.92 6.76
CA SER A 45 13.23 14.90 5.71
C SER A 45 11.99 15.33 4.91
N GLY A 46 10.82 14.76 5.20
CA GLY A 46 9.58 15.02 4.47
C GLY A 46 9.39 14.16 3.22
N GLU A 47 10.30 13.22 2.95
CA GLU A 47 10.18 12.30 1.82
C GLU A 47 9.05 11.28 2.04
N ARG A 48 8.28 11.01 0.99
CA ARG A 48 7.26 9.95 0.99
C ARG A 48 7.85 8.65 0.44
N VAL A 49 7.92 7.63 1.28
CA VAL A 49 8.31 6.26 0.90
C VAL A 49 7.09 5.33 0.90
N VAL A 50 7.11 4.31 0.05
CA VAL A 50 6.00 3.36 -0.16
C VAL A 50 6.54 1.93 -0.19
N GLY A 51 5.71 0.95 0.14
CA GLY A 51 6.07 -0.47 -0.03
C GLY A 51 7.01 -0.98 1.06
N GLN A 52 8.05 -1.74 0.69
CA GLN A 52 8.92 -2.33 1.71
C GLN A 52 9.75 -1.26 2.43
N ALA A 53 10.18 -0.21 1.73
CA ALA A 53 10.91 0.90 2.35
C ALA A 53 10.10 1.50 3.53
N ALA A 54 8.80 1.76 3.31
CA ALA A 54 7.91 2.23 4.37
C ALA A 54 7.72 1.19 5.48
N LYS A 55 7.51 -0.09 5.13
CA LYS A 55 7.33 -1.18 6.09
C LYS A 55 8.55 -1.39 7.00
N ARG A 56 9.77 -1.29 6.47
CA ARG A 56 11.02 -1.51 7.22
C ARG A 56 11.21 -0.51 8.36
N GLN A 57 10.77 0.73 8.18
CA GLN A 57 10.90 1.77 9.20
C GLN A 57 9.69 1.89 10.14
N ALA A 58 8.66 1.06 9.98
CA ALA A 58 7.41 1.18 10.74
C ALA A 58 7.63 1.13 12.27
N VAL A 59 8.60 0.33 12.72
CA VAL A 59 8.93 0.18 14.15
C VAL A 59 9.62 1.43 14.71
N THR A 60 10.50 2.07 13.93
CA THR A 60 11.27 3.25 14.36
C THR A 60 10.60 4.58 14.02
N ASN A 61 9.59 4.58 13.14
CA ASN A 61 8.81 5.73 12.73
C ASN A 61 7.28 5.45 12.77
N PRO A 62 6.73 4.99 13.91
CA PRO A 62 5.36 4.45 13.96
C PRO A 62 4.27 5.50 13.72
N ARG A 63 4.48 6.74 14.18
CA ARG A 63 3.48 7.82 14.03
C ARG A 63 3.37 8.36 12.61
N ASN A 64 4.42 8.18 11.78
CA ASN A 64 4.44 8.67 10.40
C ASN A 64 4.43 7.52 9.39
N THR A 65 4.03 6.31 9.81
CA THR A 65 3.91 5.14 8.94
C THR A 65 2.45 4.66 8.98
N VAL A 66 1.78 4.75 7.84
CA VAL A 66 0.35 4.48 7.68
C VAL A 66 0.15 3.16 6.96
N PHE A 67 -0.75 2.32 7.48
CA PHE A 67 -1.11 1.03 6.90
C PHE A 67 -2.57 0.66 7.20
N SER A 68 -3.10 -0.41 6.61
CA SER A 68 -4.51 -0.84 6.77
C SER A 68 -5.57 0.18 6.32
N VAL A 69 -5.19 1.22 5.58
CA VAL A 69 -6.09 2.32 5.16
C VAL A 69 -7.36 1.83 4.49
N LYS A 70 -7.30 0.72 3.75
CA LYS A 70 -8.47 0.12 3.09
C LYS A 70 -9.61 -0.23 4.06
N ARG A 71 -9.32 -0.45 5.35
CA ARG A 71 -10.33 -0.70 6.40
C ARG A 71 -11.10 0.56 6.82
N LEU A 72 -10.54 1.74 6.55
CA LEU A 72 -11.07 3.05 6.93
C LEU A 72 -11.61 3.83 5.73
N MET A 73 -11.14 3.50 4.53
CA MET A 73 -11.55 4.13 3.28
C MET A 73 -13.07 4.10 3.10
N GLY A 74 -13.67 5.25 2.81
CA GLY A 74 -15.11 5.39 2.59
C GLY A 74 -15.97 5.38 3.86
N ARG A 75 -15.39 5.17 5.05
CA ARG A 75 -16.11 5.26 6.33
C ARG A 75 -16.06 6.68 6.88
N LYS A 76 -17.12 7.09 7.58
CA LYS A 76 -17.13 8.34 8.35
C LYS A 76 -16.43 8.13 9.69
N TYR A 77 -15.83 9.20 10.22
CA TYR A 77 -15.17 9.14 11.53
C TYR A 77 -16.11 8.70 12.67
N SER A 78 -17.39 9.09 12.59
CA SER A 78 -18.42 8.69 13.56
C SER A 78 -18.74 7.19 13.57
N GLU A 79 -18.37 6.46 12.51
CA GLU A 79 -18.60 5.02 12.36
C GLU A 79 -17.39 4.18 12.82
N LEU A 80 -16.32 4.84 13.28
CA LEU A 80 -15.09 4.18 13.72
C LEU A 80 -15.21 3.75 15.18
N THR A 81 -14.83 2.50 15.43
CA THR A 81 -14.66 1.97 16.79
C THR A 81 -13.44 2.61 17.47
N ASP A 82 -13.34 2.49 18.79
CA ASP A 82 -12.14 2.95 19.51
C ASP A 82 -10.87 2.20 19.07
N ALA A 83 -11.01 0.96 18.62
CA ALA A 83 -9.91 0.20 18.03
C ALA A 83 -9.51 0.77 16.65
N ASP A 84 -10.48 1.11 15.80
CA ASP A 84 -10.23 1.74 14.49
C ASP A 84 -9.53 3.11 14.63
N LYS A 85 -9.79 3.84 15.72
CA LYS A 85 -9.17 5.15 15.98
C LYS A 85 -7.73 5.07 16.52
N ARG A 86 -7.26 3.87 16.87
CA ARG A 86 -5.92 3.63 17.44
C ARG A 86 -4.92 3.08 16.43
N VAL A 87 -5.34 2.75 15.21
CA VAL A 87 -4.42 2.33 14.14
C VAL A 87 -3.70 3.55 13.53
N PRO A 88 -2.39 3.44 13.21
CA PRO A 88 -1.60 4.50 12.61
C PRO A 88 -2.05 4.92 11.20
#